data_AF-A0A7W9W5G1-F1
#
_entry.id   AF-A0A7W9W5G1-F1
#
_cell.length_a   1.000
_cell.length_b   1.000
_cell.length_c   1.000
_cell.angle_alpha   90.00
_cell.angle_beta   90.00
_cell.angle_gamma   90.00
#
_symmetry.space_group_name_H-M   'P 1'
#
loop_
_entity.id
_entity.type
_entity.pdbx_description
1 polymer ?
#
loop_
_entity_poly.entity_id
_entity_poly.type
_entity_poly.pdbx_seq_one_letter_code
_entity_poly.pdbx_strand_id
1 'polypeptide(L)'
;MRNATLAAKVAVAFLALTPLSAHACLNDRDSDALAFEAKQLPIARPGASREAPDIPGIVEVIVGRFPRNPALYYQLRIERCQRELATDPKQLPLYDDISVAYDKLGKSGEALAWIEKKRPRIPASDTEALYRYFANAGTFRAHRWLRDGAKEERIGELEQARAEIAKAIALKPDAHFGREAAQLQAMDWILKERTKQSLAYFIHRNAPSGNLREPATLTSTPDKTLLGLAGLVVLGNAWESVDVFGALAGQLNKRGDAKVAYLAELRCRELIRVGKKSLFEGAKLPEAPHRSGEDYLITPASRHWLGITNQDNVATKFKELRAAAETWQAARTAFMEARFKAGRHPDTDPHFWDGYQDSPAPSLDIPWHKEASANFGNWLMRYGAMGVFVLFWGSIIGAVIYLVLPTKRRRKR
;
A
#
# COMPACT_ATOMS: atom_id res chain seq x y z
N MET A 1 33.10 -30.20 -48.21
CA MET A 1 33.55 -28.96 -48.89
C MET A 1 32.30 -28.30 -49.45
N ARG A 2 31.84 -27.19 -48.83
CA ARG A 2 31.91 -25.80 -49.37
C ARG A 2 31.14 -25.65 -50.70
N ASN A 3 30.24 -24.72 -50.95
CA ASN A 3 29.74 -23.52 -50.28
C ASN A 3 28.53 -22.99 -51.10
N ALA A 4 27.61 -22.27 -50.45
CA ALA A 4 26.92 -21.03 -50.90
C ALA A 4 26.18 -21.02 -52.26
N THR A 5 24.97 -20.44 -52.46
CA THR A 5 24.40 -19.20 -51.92
C THR A 5 22.93 -19.06 -52.37
N LEU A 6 22.05 -18.51 -51.50
CA LEU A 6 20.89 -17.60 -51.74
C LEU A 6 19.86 -17.91 -52.87
N ALA A 7 18.53 -17.73 -52.74
CA ALA A 7 17.73 -16.90 -51.84
C ALA A 7 16.24 -17.35 -51.88
N ALA A 8 15.60 -17.45 -50.71
CA ALA A 8 14.49 -16.61 -50.25
C ALA A 8 13.14 -16.76 -50.98
N LYS A 9 12.24 -17.57 -50.40
CA LYS A 9 10.81 -17.24 -50.29
C LYS A 9 10.34 -17.50 -48.87
N VAL A 10 10.03 -16.40 -48.20
CA VAL A 10 9.58 -16.27 -46.82
C VAL A 10 8.19 -16.87 -46.68
N ALA A 11 8.07 -17.98 -45.95
CA ALA A 11 6.79 -18.45 -45.43
C ALA A 11 6.48 -17.60 -44.19
N VAL A 12 5.59 -16.61 -44.37
CA VAL A 12 4.95 -15.90 -43.27
C VAL A 12 4.00 -16.88 -42.59
N ALA A 13 4.53 -17.63 -41.63
CA ALA A 13 3.73 -18.42 -40.71
C ALA A 13 3.02 -17.45 -39.76
N PHE A 14 1.70 -17.39 -39.88
CA PHE A 14 0.78 -16.78 -38.95
C PHE A 14 0.91 -17.48 -37.57
N LEU A 15 1.91 -17.08 -36.79
CA LEU A 15 1.89 -17.24 -35.34
C LEU A 15 0.97 -16.16 -34.81
N ALA A 16 -0.30 -16.52 -34.68
CA ALA A 16 -1.22 -15.79 -33.82
C ALA A 16 -0.62 -15.79 -32.41
N LEU A 17 0.07 -14.70 -32.08
CA LEU A 17 0.39 -14.31 -30.71
C LEU A 17 -0.96 -14.10 -30.02
N THR A 18 -1.51 -15.16 -29.44
CA THR A 18 -2.50 -15.01 -28.39
C THR A 18 -1.82 -14.16 -27.32
N PRO A 19 -2.39 -13.01 -26.93
CA PRO A 19 -1.85 -12.30 -25.78
C PRO A 19 -1.91 -13.29 -24.62
N LEU A 20 -0.75 -13.60 -24.06
CA LEU A 20 -0.64 -14.23 -22.75
C LEU A 20 -1.27 -13.25 -21.77
N SER A 21 -2.58 -13.32 -21.61
CA SER A 21 -3.31 -12.58 -20.60
C SER A 21 -2.75 -13.03 -19.27
N ALA A 22 -2.00 -12.14 -18.62
CA ALA A 22 -1.60 -12.32 -17.24
C ALA A 22 -2.88 -12.34 -16.40
N HIS A 23 -3.41 -13.53 -16.17
CA HIS A 23 -4.48 -13.72 -15.22
C HIS A 23 -3.78 -13.63 -13.86
N ALA A 24 -4.02 -12.56 -13.10
CA ALA A 24 -3.59 -12.41 -11.71
C ALA A 24 -4.77 -12.73 -10.75
N CYS A 25 -4.57 -13.04 -9.47
CA CYS A 25 -5.64 -13.50 -8.57
C CYS A 25 -5.88 -12.61 -7.35
N LEU A 26 -7.09 -12.75 -6.80
CA LEU A 26 -7.82 -11.74 -6.00
C LEU A 26 -8.04 -10.40 -6.72
N ASN A 27 -7.34 -10.17 -7.82
CA ASN A 27 -7.84 -9.41 -8.96
C ASN A 27 -8.80 -10.32 -9.71
N ASP A 28 -10.08 -10.09 -9.47
CA ASP A 28 -11.10 -10.38 -10.45
C ASP A 28 -10.64 -9.97 -11.86
N ARG A 29 -11.26 -10.52 -12.89
CA ARG A 29 -11.33 -9.88 -14.22
C ARG A 29 -12.01 -8.49 -14.19
N ASP A 30 -11.97 -7.78 -13.07
CA ASP A 30 -12.16 -6.35 -12.99
C ASP A 30 -11.05 -5.75 -13.84
N SER A 31 -11.37 -5.55 -15.11
CA SER A 31 -10.54 -4.89 -16.12
C SER A 31 -9.88 -3.63 -15.58
N ASP A 32 -10.50 -3.01 -14.59
CA ASP A 32 -10.05 -1.81 -13.90
C ASP A 32 -8.95 -2.03 -12.85
N ALA A 33 -8.94 -3.16 -12.13
CA ALA A 33 -7.86 -3.51 -11.21
C ALA A 33 -6.61 -3.92 -11.99
N LEU A 34 -6.79 -4.73 -13.04
CA LEU A 34 -5.71 -5.04 -13.98
C LEU A 34 -5.26 -3.81 -14.76
N ALA A 35 -6.15 -2.86 -15.09
CA ALA A 35 -5.74 -1.57 -15.66
C ALA A 35 -4.95 -0.73 -14.66
N PHE A 36 -5.25 -0.80 -13.36
CA PHE A 36 -4.45 -0.15 -12.32
C PHE A 36 -3.05 -0.79 -12.22
N GLU A 37 -2.95 -2.13 -12.29
CA GLU A 37 -1.66 -2.85 -12.32
C GLU A 37 -0.89 -2.60 -13.64
N ALA A 38 -1.58 -2.62 -14.77
CA ALA A 38 -1.01 -2.47 -16.12
C ALA A 38 -0.63 -1.02 -16.42
N LYS A 39 -1.29 -0.04 -15.78
CA LYS A 39 -0.84 1.35 -15.78
C LYS A 39 0.51 1.54 -15.08
N GLN A 40 1.14 0.46 -14.57
CA GLN A 40 2.45 0.40 -13.94
C GLN A 40 2.76 1.72 -13.25
N LEU A 41 2.33 1.88 -11.99
CA LEU A 41 2.78 2.98 -11.12
C LEU A 41 4.26 3.23 -11.47
N PRO A 42 4.65 4.33 -12.16
CA PRO A 42 6.03 4.47 -12.58
C PRO A 42 6.85 4.68 -11.31
N ILE A 43 7.34 3.57 -10.77
CA ILE A 43 8.41 3.57 -9.79
C ILE A 43 9.58 4.16 -10.58
N ALA A 44 9.96 5.37 -10.23
CA ALA A 44 11.12 6.06 -10.78
C ALA A 44 12.24 5.06 -11.04
N ARG A 45 12.75 4.98 -12.27
CA ARG A 45 13.98 4.25 -12.52
C ARG A 45 15.08 4.84 -11.62
N PRO A 46 15.98 4.02 -11.06
CA PRO A 46 17.16 4.53 -10.36
C PRO A 46 17.96 5.43 -11.32
N GLY A 47 18.02 6.73 -11.03
CA GLY A 47 18.77 7.71 -11.86
C GLY A 47 17.98 8.93 -12.34
N ALA A 48 16.65 8.99 -12.16
CA ALA A 48 15.91 10.25 -12.29
C ALA A 48 16.28 11.18 -11.12
N SER A 49 16.42 12.48 -11.38
CA SER A 49 16.85 13.53 -10.44
C SER A 49 16.21 13.45 -9.05
N ARG A 50 16.92 13.95 -8.01
CA ARG A 50 16.50 14.00 -6.58
C ARG A 50 15.15 14.66 -6.30
N GLU A 51 14.51 15.28 -7.27
CA GLU A 51 13.08 15.58 -7.22
C GLU A 51 12.35 14.28 -7.52
N ALA A 52 12.07 13.50 -6.47
CA ALA A 52 11.39 12.22 -6.57
C ALA A 52 10.16 12.37 -7.49
N PRO A 53 10.08 11.66 -8.62
CA PRO A 53 8.88 11.74 -9.43
C PRO A 53 7.73 11.27 -8.55
N ASP A 54 6.64 12.04 -8.57
CA ASP A 54 5.38 11.67 -7.94
C ASP A 54 5.13 10.20 -8.27
N ILE A 55 4.93 9.33 -7.28
CA ILE A 55 4.44 7.97 -7.57
C ILE A 55 3.00 8.17 -8.00
N PRO A 56 2.70 8.19 -9.31
CA PRO A 56 1.33 8.38 -9.75
C PRO A 56 0.56 7.17 -9.23
N GLY A 57 -0.58 7.38 -8.58
CA GLY A 57 -1.39 6.34 -7.98
C GLY A 57 -1.36 6.29 -6.45
N ILE A 58 -0.26 6.67 -5.76
CA ILE A 58 -0.27 6.60 -4.28
C ILE A 58 -1.16 7.67 -3.66
N VAL A 59 -1.22 8.86 -4.27
CA VAL A 59 -2.13 9.93 -3.84
C VAL A 59 -3.55 9.45 -4.03
N GLU A 60 -3.88 8.88 -5.19
CA GLU A 60 -5.16 8.29 -5.52
C GLU A 60 -5.56 7.18 -4.54
N VAL A 61 -4.63 6.30 -4.17
CA VAL A 61 -4.81 5.28 -3.13
C VAL A 61 -5.16 5.92 -1.79
N ILE A 62 -4.44 6.97 -1.39
CA ILE A 62 -4.68 7.68 -0.11
C ILE A 62 -6.04 8.38 -0.11
N VAL A 63 -6.42 9.01 -1.22
CA VAL A 63 -7.66 9.79 -1.29
C VAL A 63 -8.88 8.98 -1.73
N GLY A 64 -8.71 7.70 -2.09
CA GLY A 64 -9.80 6.81 -2.45
C GLY A 64 -10.28 6.93 -3.88
N ARG A 65 -9.43 7.46 -4.75
CA ARG A 65 -9.68 7.61 -6.17
C ARG A 65 -9.21 6.36 -6.93
N PHE A 66 -9.80 5.24 -6.62
CA PHE A 66 -9.60 4.00 -7.36
C PHE A 66 -10.92 3.26 -7.54
N PRO A 67 -11.06 2.46 -8.60
CA PRO A 67 -12.32 1.80 -8.95
C PRO A 67 -12.82 0.90 -7.81
N ARG A 68 -14.03 1.19 -7.33
CA ARG A 68 -14.78 0.32 -6.42
C ARG A 68 -16.10 -0.03 -7.08
N ASN A 69 -16.43 -1.32 -7.14
CA ASN A 69 -17.66 -1.76 -7.78
C ASN A 69 -18.80 -1.81 -6.75
N PRO A 70 -20.04 -1.43 -7.12
CA PRO A 70 -21.19 -1.48 -6.22
C PRO A 70 -21.60 -2.94 -5.93
N ALA A 71 -22.37 -3.18 -4.88
CA ALA A 71 -22.78 -4.54 -4.48
C ALA A 71 -23.48 -5.32 -5.60
N LEU A 72 -24.30 -4.66 -6.42
CA LEU A 72 -25.02 -5.29 -7.54
C LEU A 72 -24.08 -5.93 -8.57
N TYR A 73 -22.88 -5.37 -8.75
CA TYR A 73 -21.86 -5.95 -9.61
C TYR A 73 -21.49 -7.37 -9.18
N TYR A 74 -21.15 -7.53 -7.91
CA TYR A 74 -20.73 -8.81 -7.35
C TYR A 74 -21.89 -9.83 -7.34
N GLN A 75 -23.12 -9.38 -7.12
CA GLN A 75 -24.31 -10.24 -7.18
C GLN A 75 -24.51 -10.82 -8.60
N LEU A 76 -24.48 -9.96 -9.63
CA LEU A 76 -24.63 -10.38 -11.02
C LEU A 76 -23.49 -11.31 -11.46
N ARG A 77 -22.24 -11.03 -11.03
CA ARG A 77 -21.09 -11.91 -11.26
C ARG A 77 -21.31 -13.29 -10.65
N ILE A 78 -21.73 -13.38 -9.39
CA ILE A 78 -22.00 -14.66 -8.72
C ILE A 78 -23.02 -15.48 -9.51
N GLU A 79 -24.16 -14.89 -9.87
CA GLU A 79 -25.21 -15.58 -10.61
C GLU A 79 -24.72 -16.13 -11.95
N ARG A 80 -23.98 -15.30 -12.71
CA ARG A 80 -23.41 -15.70 -13.99
C ARG A 80 -22.42 -16.85 -13.82
N CYS A 81 -21.41 -16.68 -12.96
CA CYS A 81 -20.38 -17.70 -12.76
C CYS A 81 -20.99 -19.02 -12.25
N GLN A 82 -22.04 -18.97 -11.43
CA GLN A 82 -22.76 -20.17 -10.98
C GLN A 82 -23.47 -20.89 -12.13
N ARG A 83 -24.13 -20.16 -13.04
CA ARG A 83 -24.73 -20.76 -14.25
C ARG A 83 -23.68 -21.41 -15.14
N GLU A 84 -22.56 -20.74 -15.37
CA GLU A 84 -21.46 -21.27 -16.18
C GLU A 84 -20.82 -22.52 -15.55
N LEU A 85 -20.63 -22.55 -14.22
CA LEU A 85 -20.14 -23.74 -13.51
C LEU A 85 -21.14 -24.89 -13.47
N ALA A 86 -22.44 -24.61 -13.54
CA ALA A 86 -23.46 -25.65 -13.67
C ALA A 86 -23.34 -26.37 -15.02
N THR A 87 -22.89 -25.67 -16.06
CA THR A 87 -22.62 -26.25 -17.39
C THR A 87 -21.24 -26.90 -17.47
N ASP A 88 -20.19 -26.23 -16.98
CA ASP A 88 -18.83 -26.77 -16.96
C ASP A 88 -18.15 -26.52 -15.60
N PRO A 89 -18.15 -27.51 -14.69
CA PRO A 89 -17.57 -27.37 -13.37
C PRO A 89 -16.03 -27.38 -13.34
N LYS A 90 -15.36 -27.54 -14.50
CA LYS A 90 -13.89 -27.57 -14.61
C LYS A 90 -13.28 -26.17 -14.76
N GLN A 91 -14.09 -25.13 -14.93
CA GLN A 91 -13.62 -23.76 -15.08
C GLN A 91 -13.10 -23.17 -13.75
N LEU A 92 -11.85 -23.51 -13.40
CA LEU A 92 -11.21 -23.07 -12.15
C LEU A 92 -11.29 -21.55 -11.87
N PRO A 93 -11.14 -20.65 -12.86
CA PRO A 93 -11.24 -19.21 -12.62
C PRO A 93 -12.60 -18.76 -12.08
N LEU A 94 -13.71 -19.42 -12.46
CA LEU A 94 -15.05 -19.04 -12.00
C LEU A 94 -15.23 -19.27 -10.48
N TYR A 95 -14.50 -20.21 -9.89
CA TYR A 95 -14.50 -20.38 -8.43
C TYR A 95 -13.80 -19.20 -7.73
N ASP A 96 -12.73 -18.67 -8.33
CA ASP A 96 -12.06 -17.47 -7.82
C ASP A 96 -13.02 -16.28 -7.88
N ASP A 97 -13.61 -16.01 -9.05
CA ASP A 97 -14.55 -14.90 -9.28
C ASP A 97 -15.74 -14.94 -8.30
N ILE A 98 -16.37 -16.12 -8.11
CA ILE A 98 -17.46 -16.28 -7.14
C ILE A 98 -16.98 -16.00 -5.71
N SER A 99 -15.84 -16.58 -5.32
CA SER A 99 -15.34 -16.46 -3.96
C SER A 99 -14.95 -15.02 -3.61
N VAL A 100 -14.28 -14.30 -4.53
CA VAL A 100 -13.95 -12.88 -4.37
C VAL A 100 -15.21 -12.03 -4.29
N ALA A 101 -16.20 -12.29 -5.15
CA ALA A 101 -17.48 -11.57 -5.13
C ALA A 101 -18.21 -11.75 -3.79
N TYR A 102 -18.27 -12.97 -3.23
CA TYR A 102 -18.82 -13.17 -1.89
C TYR A 102 -18.04 -12.41 -0.82
N ASP A 103 -16.71 -12.44 -0.86
CA ASP A 103 -15.90 -11.73 0.12
C ASP A 103 -16.06 -10.20 0.04
N LYS A 104 -16.19 -9.63 -1.17
CA LYS A 104 -16.48 -8.20 -1.38
C LYS A 104 -17.88 -7.81 -0.90
N LEU A 105 -18.83 -8.75 -0.86
CA LEU A 105 -20.15 -8.60 -0.26
C LEU A 105 -20.17 -8.80 1.27
N GLY A 106 -19.02 -8.97 1.93
CA GLY A 106 -18.94 -9.21 3.37
C GLY A 106 -19.20 -10.67 3.77
N LYS A 107 -19.38 -11.57 2.81
CA LYS A 107 -19.77 -12.98 3.00
C LYS A 107 -18.55 -13.92 2.96
N SER A 108 -17.59 -13.71 3.87
CA SER A 108 -16.33 -14.47 3.86
C SER A 108 -16.52 -15.97 4.11
N GLY A 109 -17.58 -16.39 4.81
CA GLY A 109 -17.89 -17.81 5.00
C GLY A 109 -18.22 -18.50 3.69
N GLU A 110 -19.09 -17.88 2.88
CA GLU A 110 -19.45 -18.34 1.55
C GLU A 110 -18.26 -18.27 0.58
N ALA A 111 -17.44 -17.21 0.67
CA ALA A 111 -16.20 -17.11 -0.09
C ALA A 111 -15.28 -18.31 0.16
N LEU A 112 -15.06 -18.66 1.44
CA LEU A 112 -14.29 -19.84 1.82
C LEU A 112 -14.92 -21.14 1.34
N ALA A 113 -16.24 -21.29 1.46
CA ALA A 113 -16.93 -22.47 0.97
C ALA A 113 -16.74 -22.68 -0.54
N TRP A 114 -16.71 -21.60 -1.33
CA TRP A 114 -16.47 -21.67 -2.77
C TRP A 114 -15.01 -21.95 -3.13
N ILE A 115 -14.05 -21.30 -2.48
CA ILE A 115 -12.63 -21.55 -2.78
C ILE A 115 -12.21 -22.96 -2.38
N GLU A 116 -12.80 -23.55 -1.33
CA GLU A 116 -12.54 -24.95 -0.95
C GLU A 116 -13.12 -25.95 -1.95
N LYS A 117 -14.24 -25.64 -2.63
CA LYS A 117 -14.73 -26.48 -3.75
C LYS A 117 -13.72 -26.51 -4.89
N LYS A 118 -12.95 -25.43 -5.11
CA LYS A 118 -11.91 -25.39 -6.13
C LYS A 118 -10.77 -26.37 -5.82
N ARG A 119 -10.38 -26.51 -4.55
CA ARG A 119 -9.18 -27.23 -4.13
C ARG A 119 -8.99 -28.63 -4.75
N PRO A 120 -9.94 -29.57 -4.66
CA PRO A 120 -9.78 -30.93 -5.20
C PRO A 120 -9.74 -30.98 -6.74
N ARG A 121 -10.04 -29.87 -7.42
CA ARG A 121 -10.05 -29.77 -8.89
C ARG A 121 -8.76 -29.21 -9.46
N ILE A 122 -7.86 -28.71 -8.61
CA ILE A 122 -6.58 -28.11 -9.04
C ILE A 122 -5.56 -29.23 -9.26
N PRO A 123 -5.04 -29.40 -10.49
CA PRO A 123 -3.93 -30.30 -10.73
C PRO A 123 -2.70 -29.89 -9.90
N ALA A 124 -1.96 -30.85 -9.34
CA ALA A 124 -0.76 -30.55 -8.55
C ALA A 124 0.32 -29.81 -9.36
N SER A 125 0.32 -29.97 -10.69
CA SER A 125 1.21 -29.29 -11.63
C SER A 125 0.78 -27.85 -11.97
N ASP A 126 -0.45 -27.45 -11.65
CA ASP A 126 -0.97 -26.11 -11.95
C ASP A 126 -0.59 -25.14 -10.82
N THR A 127 0.67 -24.69 -10.85
CA THR A 127 1.25 -23.81 -9.84
C THR A 127 0.53 -22.47 -9.75
N GLU A 128 0.04 -21.94 -10.86
CA GLU A 128 -0.75 -20.71 -10.87
C GLU A 128 -2.06 -20.94 -10.12
N ALA A 129 -2.87 -21.95 -10.48
CA ALA A 129 -4.14 -22.21 -9.78
C ALA A 129 -3.95 -22.50 -8.29
N LEU A 130 -2.87 -23.19 -7.90
CA LEU A 130 -2.48 -23.41 -6.50
C LEU A 130 -2.17 -22.10 -5.79
N TYR A 131 -1.37 -21.24 -6.42
CA TYR A 131 -1.04 -19.92 -5.91
C TYR A 131 -2.32 -19.12 -5.63
N ARG A 132 -3.25 -19.09 -6.60
CA ARG A 132 -4.54 -18.39 -6.44
C ARG A 132 -5.37 -18.92 -5.29
N TYR A 133 -5.45 -20.25 -5.19
CA TYR A 133 -6.18 -20.88 -4.10
C TYR A 133 -5.63 -20.44 -2.74
N PHE A 134 -4.31 -20.51 -2.55
CA PHE A 134 -3.70 -20.15 -1.27
C PHE A 134 -3.80 -18.65 -0.97
N ALA A 135 -3.64 -17.77 -1.97
CA ALA A 135 -3.80 -16.33 -1.81
C ALA A 135 -5.24 -15.95 -1.41
N ASN A 136 -6.23 -16.52 -2.11
CA ASN A 136 -7.64 -16.28 -1.86
C ASN A 136 -8.09 -16.87 -0.50
N ALA A 137 -7.80 -18.15 -0.24
CA ALA A 137 -8.17 -18.81 1.01
C ALA A 137 -7.60 -18.07 2.22
N GLY A 138 -6.29 -17.73 2.19
CA GLY A 138 -5.65 -17.01 3.28
C GLY A 138 -6.26 -15.63 3.51
N THR A 139 -6.59 -14.92 2.43
CA THR A 139 -7.25 -13.61 2.52
C THR A 139 -8.65 -13.72 3.12
N PHE A 140 -9.48 -14.66 2.64
CA PHE A 140 -10.85 -14.81 3.12
C PHE A 140 -10.91 -15.25 4.59
N ARG A 141 -9.99 -16.10 5.05
CA ARG A 141 -9.87 -16.46 6.47
C ARG A 141 -9.55 -15.25 7.34
N ALA A 142 -8.56 -14.45 6.93
CA ALA A 142 -8.22 -13.23 7.65
C ALA A 142 -9.39 -12.23 7.69
N HIS A 143 -10.09 -12.04 6.56
CA HIS A 143 -11.28 -11.19 6.50
C HIS A 143 -12.42 -11.70 7.38
N ARG A 144 -12.70 -13.01 7.38
CA ARG A 144 -13.71 -13.61 8.24
C ARG A 144 -13.38 -13.38 9.71
N TRP A 145 -12.15 -13.68 10.12
CA TRP A 145 -11.69 -13.45 11.50
C TRP A 145 -11.83 -11.98 11.92
N LEU A 146 -11.41 -11.03 11.08
CA LEU A 146 -11.55 -9.59 11.35
C LEU A 146 -13.01 -9.16 11.45
N ARG A 147 -13.87 -9.59 10.51
CA ARG A 147 -15.31 -9.24 10.47
C ARG A 147 -16.08 -9.83 11.63
N ASP A 148 -15.67 -11.01 12.10
CA ASP A 148 -16.23 -11.67 13.28
C ASP A 148 -15.73 -11.06 14.61
N GLY A 149 -15.05 -9.91 14.55
CA GLY A 149 -14.63 -9.12 15.70
C GLY A 149 -13.20 -9.39 16.16
N ALA A 150 -12.34 -9.98 15.31
CA ALA A 150 -10.93 -10.25 15.63
C ALA A 150 -10.74 -11.03 16.94
N LYS A 151 -11.65 -11.97 17.20
CA LYS A 151 -11.77 -12.70 18.47
C LYS A 151 -10.54 -13.56 18.75
N GLU A 152 -9.98 -13.40 19.95
CA GLU A 152 -8.78 -14.12 20.40
C GLU A 152 -9.01 -15.63 20.43
N GLU A 153 -10.21 -16.09 20.83
CA GLU A 153 -10.57 -17.52 20.84
C GLU A 153 -10.57 -18.17 19.45
N ARG A 154 -10.55 -17.35 18.38
CA ARG A 154 -10.47 -17.79 16.98
C ARG A 154 -9.15 -17.42 16.30
N ILE A 155 -8.12 -17.06 17.07
CA ILE A 155 -6.82 -16.64 16.51
C ILE A 155 -6.17 -17.72 15.63
N GLY A 156 -6.45 -19.00 15.87
CA GLY A 156 -5.99 -20.11 15.03
C GLY A 156 -6.45 -19.98 13.56
N GLU A 157 -7.55 -19.28 13.31
CA GLU A 157 -7.98 -18.96 11.94
C GLU A 157 -7.03 -17.99 11.24
N LEU A 158 -6.52 -16.99 11.97
CA LEU A 158 -5.52 -16.06 11.45
C LEU A 158 -4.16 -16.75 11.24
N GLU A 159 -3.81 -17.71 12.09
CA GLU A 159 -2.60 -18.54 11.90
C GLU A 159 -2.71 -19.39 10.62
N GLN A 160 -3.88 -19.98 10.37
CA GLN A 160 -4.13 -20.69 9.12
C GLN A 160 -4.07 -19.76 7.92
N ALA A 161 -4.70 -18.57 8.01
CA ALA A 161 -4.64 -17.54 6.99
C ALA A 161 -3.20 -17.18 6.63
N ARG A 162 -2.36 -16.95 7.64
CA ARG A 162 -0.93 -16.67 7.52
C ARG A 162 -0.19 -17.78 6.80
N ALA A 163 -0.44 -19.04 7.17
CA ALA A 163 0.20 -20.20 6.54
C ALA A 163 -0.20 -20.35 5.06
N GLU A 164 -1.44 -20.03 4.70
CA GLU A 164 -1.90 -20.03 3.31
C GLU A 164 -1.24 -18.90 2.50
N ILE A 165 -1.19 -17.67 3.01
CA ILE A 165 -0.46 -16.57 2.34
C ILE A 165 1.02 -16.89 2.18
N ALA A 166 1.67 -17.49 3.18
CA ALA A 166 3.07 -17.91 3.08
C ALA A 166 3.28 -18.94 1.94
N LYS A 167 2.35 -19.89 1.74
CA LYS A 167 2.38 -20.82 0.60
C LYS A 167 2.20 -20.10 -0.72
N ALA A 168 1.31 -19.11 -0.79
CA ALA A 168 1.13 -18.31 -2.00
C ALA A 168 2.42 -17.57 -2.39
N ILE A 169 3.07 -16.91 -1.43
CA ILE A 169 4.37 -16.24 -1.65
C ILE A 169 5.44 -17.23 -2.10
N ALA A 170 5.51 -18.43 -1.50
CA ALA A 170 6.48 -19.44 -1.89
C ALA A 170 6.30 -19.91 -3.35
N LEU A 171 5.06 -19.95 -3.84
CA LEU A 171 4.75 -20.29 -5.24
C LEU A 171 5.04 -19.13 -6.19
N LYS A 172 4.79 -17.88 -5.76
CA LYS A 172 4.92 -16.69 -6.61
C LYS A 172 5.39 -15.47 -5.79
N PRO A 173 6.70 -15.34 -5.52
CA PRO A 173 7.23 -14.35 -4.58
C PRO A 173 7.11 -12.89 -5.03
N ASP A 174 7.02 -12.66 -6.34
CA ASP A 174 6.90 -11.32 -6.93
C ASP A 174 5.47 -10.99 -7.41
N ALA A 175 4.45 -11.70 -6.91
CA ALA A 175 3.07 -11.40 -7.24
C ALA A 175 2.62 -10.03 -6.69
N HIS A 176 1.67 -9.40 -7.41
CA HIS A 176 0.91 -8.19 -7.01
C HIS A 176 1.73 -7.11 -6.31
N PHE A 177 2.92 -6.81 -6.82
CA PHE A 177 3.79 -5.75 -6.30
C PHE A 177 4.12 -5.88 -4.80
N GLY A 178 4.16 -7.11 -4.28
CA GLY A 178 4.44 -7.38 -2.87
C GLY A 178 3.24 -7.26 -1.94
N ARG A 179 2.01 -7.24 -2.47
CA ARG A 179 0.77 -7.22 -1.66
C ARG A 179 0.71 -8.39 -0.68
N GLU A 180 0.96 -9.61 -1.13
CA GLU A 180 0.90 -10.80 -0.27
C GLU A 180 1.96 -10.70 0.84
N ALA A 181 3.13 -10.15 0.55
CA ALA A 181 4.16 -9.91 1.56
C ALA A 181 3.71 -8.87 2.60
N ALA A 182 3.08 -7.78 2.18
CA ALA A 182 2.50 -6.79 3.10
C ALA A 182 1.37 -7.41 3.94
N GLN A 183 0.54 -8.27 3.34
CA GLN A 183 -0.51 -9.02 4.03
C GLN A 183 0.07 -9.94 5.09
N LEU A 184 1.11 -10.70 4.75
CA LEU A 184 1.81 -11.58 5.67
C LEU A 184 2.42 -10.79 6.83
N GLN A 185 3.05 -9.63 6.55
CA GLN A 185 3.58 -8.75 7.59
C GLN A 185 2.49 -8.22 8.54
N ALA A 186 1.29 -7.90 8.01
CA ALA A 186 0.17 -7.49 8.85
C ALA A 186 -0.35 -8.63 9.74
N MET A 187 -0.44 -9.86 9.22
CA MET A 187 -0.80 -11.02 10.03
C MET A 187 0.27 -11.33 11.09
N ASP A 188 1.55 -11.26 10.72
CA ASP A 188 2.67 -11.44 11.64
C ASP A 188 2.66 -10.39 12.76
N TRP A 189 2.36 -9.13 12.42
CA TRP A 189 2.22 -8.06 13.39
C TRP A 189 1.13 -8.37 14.41
N ILE A 190 -0.07 -8.75 13.95
CA ILE A 190 -1.20 -9.11 14.83
C ILE A 190 -0.82 -10.29 15.72
N LEU A 191 -0.20 -11.34 15.17
CA LEU A 191 0.11 -12.56 15.91
C LEU A 191 1.23 -12.37 16.93
N LYS A 192 2.25 -11.54 16.64
CA LYS A 192 3.47 -11.40 17.46
C LYS A 192 3.43 -10.22 18.43
N GLU A 193 2.84 -9.09 18.04
CA GLU A 193 2.97 -7.81 18.75
C GLU A 193 1.67 -7.34 19.40
N ARG A 194 0.87 -8.30 19.89
CA ARG A 194 -0.50 -8.25 20.46
C ARG A 194 -0.81 -7.19 21.54
N THR A 195 -0.18 -6.01 21.56
CA THR A 195 -0.52 -4.81 22.38
C THR A 195 0.51 -3.67 22.27
N LYS A 196 1.68 -3.84 21.62
CA LYS A 196 2.83 -2.97 21.93
C LYS A 196 3.16 -1.91 20.87
N GLN A 197 2.92 -2.20 19.59
CA GLN A 197 3.52 -1.43 18.49
C GLN A 197 2.57 -1.30 17.30
N SER A 198 2.70 -0.22 16.52
CA SER A 198 1.97 -0.06 15.25
C SER A 198 2.46 -1.04 14.20
N LEU A 199 1.62 -1.32 13.21
CA LEU A 199 2.06 -1.98 11.98
C LEU A 199 3.24 -1.24 11.33
N ALA A 200 3.21 0.10 11.31
CA ALA A 200 4.30 0.93 10.79
C ALA A 200 5.64 0.64 11.47
N TYR A 201 5.63 0.59 12.80
CA TYR A 201 6.80 0.27 13.61
C TYR A 201 7.24 -1.18 13.44
N PHE A 202 6.29 -2.13 13.43
CA PHE A 202 6.59 -3.53 13.20
C PHE A 202 7.29 -3.76 11.86
N ILE A 203 6.76 -3.20 10.78
CA ILE A 203 7.39 -3.26 9.45
C ILE A 203 8.76 -2.59 9.50
N HIS A 204 8.91 -1.48 10.23
CA HIS A 204 10.22 -0.85 10.38
C HIS A 204 11.27 -1.74 11.03
N ARG A 205 10.92 -2.34 12.17
CA ARG A 205 11.82 -3.13 13.01
C ARG A 205 12.20 -4.45 12.34
N ASN A 206 11.28 -5.04 11.58
CA ASN A 206 11.47 -6.32 10.91
C ASN A 206 11.84 -6.19 9.43
N ALA A 207 11.97 -4.96 8.91
CA ALA A 207 12.58 -4.77 7.61
C ALA A 207 14.03 -5.30 7.66
N PRO A 208 14.50 -6.05 6.65
CA PRO A 208 15.87 -6.52 6.64
C PRO A 208 16.79 -5.31 6.76
N SER A 209 17.49 -5.20 7.88
CA SER A 209 18.66 -4.34 7.97
C SER A 209 19.62 -4.88 6.91
N GLY A 210 20.03 -4.04 5.95
CA GLY A 210 20.74 -4.46 4.72
C GLY A 210 22.08 -5.19 4.90
N ASN A 211 22.36 -5.70 6.10
CA ASN A 211 23.54 -6.45 6.51
C ASN A 211 23.28 -7.94 6.78
N LEU A 212 22.05 -8.46 6.64
CA LEU A 212 21.76 -9.88 6.93
C LEU A 212 21.69 -10.74 5.66
N ARG A 213 22.60 -11.71 5.59
CA ARG A 213 22.77 -12.79 4.60
C ARG A 213 21.61 -13.82 4.58
N GLU A 214 20.37 -13.41 4.86
CA GLU A 214 19.23 -14.31 4.65
C GLU A 214 18.87 -14.39 3.16
N PRO A 215 18.41 -15.57 2.67
CA PRO A 215 18.10 -15.75 1.26
C PRO A 215 17.11 -14.69 0.79
N ALA A 216 17.47 -14.05 -0.31
CA ALA A 216 16.86 -12.84 -0.88
C ALA A 216 15.40 -13.00 -1.38
N THR A 217 14.66 -14.01 -0.91
CA THR A 217 13.31 -14.33 -1.39
C THR A 217 12.20 -13.53 -0.71
N LEU A 218 12.52 -12.79 0.36
CA LEU A 218 11.59 -11.91 1.10
C LEU A 218 12.16 -10.49 1.31
N THR A 219 13.19 -10.09 0.57
CA THR A 219 13.81 -8.75 0.72
C THR A 219 12.89 -7.68 0.14
N SER A 220 11.91 -7.26 0.93
CA SER A 220 11.06 -6.12 0.63
C SER A 220 11.91 -4.86 0.70
N THR A 221 12.27 -4.30 -0.45
CA THR A 221 12.76 -2.92 -0.51
C THR A 221 11.67 -1.99 0.05
N PRO A 222 12.03 -0.80 0.59
CA PRO A 222 11.03 0.17 1.04
C PRO A 222 9.94 0.44 -0.01
N ASP A 223 10.30 0.48 -1.29
CA ASP A 223 9.35 0.65 -2.39
C ASP A 223 8.42 -0.57 -2.57
N LYS A 224 8.94 -1.81 -2.51
CA LYS A 224 8.07 -3.01 -2.56
C LYS A 224 7.08 -3.04 -1.40
N THR A 225 7.51 -2.68 -0.19
CA THR A 225 6.61 -2.60 0.97
C THR A 225 5.55 -1.51 0.79
N LEU A 226 5.93 -0.34 0.30
CA LEU A 226 5.01 0.76 0.02
C LEU A 226 3.93 0.33 -1.00
N LEU A 227 4.35 -0.33 -2.08
CA LEU A 227 3.44 -0.85 -3.11
C LEU A 227 2.56 -1.98 -2.58
N GLY A 228 3.11 -2.88 -1.77
CA GLY A 228 2.32 -3.94 -1.14
C GLY A 228 1.23 -3.38 -0.23
N LEU A 229 1.54 -2.36 0.58
CA LEU A 229 0.57 -1.65 1.42
C LEU A 229 -0.50 -0.93 0.57
N ALA A 230 -0.10 -0.29 -0.53
CA ALA A 230 -1.06 0.30 -1.46
C ALA A 230 -1.95 -0.76 -2.14
N GLY A 231 -1.38 -1.93 -2.45
CA GLY A 231 -2.11 -3.09 -2.97
C GLY A 231 -3.14 -3.63 -1.97
N LEU A 232 -2.86 -3.62 -0.66
CA LEU A 232 -3.85 -3.96 0.37
C LEU A 232 -5.06 -3.02 0.35
N VAL A 233 -4.83 -1.73 0.04
CA VAL A 233 -5.89 -0.71 -0.05
C VAL A 233 -6.74 -0.91 -1.32
N VAL A 234 -6.10 -1.01 -2.48
CA VAL A 234 -6.80 -1.03 -3.79
C VAL A 234 -7.41 -2.39 -4.09
N LEU A 235 -6.64 -3.47 -3.90
CA LEU A 235 -7.04 -4.83 -4.30
C LEU A 235 -7.69 -5.59 -3.14
N GLY A 236 -7.26 -5.29 -1.91
CA GLY A 236 -7.77 -5.91 -0.68
C GLY A 236 -9.06 -5.28 -0.15
N ASN A 237 -9.19 -5.28 1.18
CA ASN A 237 -10.27 -4.63 1.91
C ASN A 237 -9.73 -3.60 2.93
N ALA A 238 -8.51 -3.08 2.71
CA ALA A 238 -7.82 -2.20 3.66
C ALA A 238 -8.07 -0.69 3.43
N TRP A 239 -8.96 -0.31 2.51
CA TRP A 239 -9.36 1.08 2.26
C TRP A 239 -9.90 1.83 3.48
N GLU A 240 -10.34 1.10 4.49
CA GLU A 240 -10.81 1.64 5.76
C GLU A 240 -9.89 1.28 6.94
N SER A 241 -8.72 0.72 6.69
CA SER A 241 -7.79 0.28 7.74
C SER A 241 -6.91 1.43 8.20
N VAL A 242 -7.08 1.82 9.47
CA VAL A 242 -6.27 2.83 10.15
C VAL A 242 -4.79 2.41 10.17
N ASP A 243 -4.50 1.14 10.43
CA ASP A 243 -3.12 0.62 10.54
C ASP A 243 -2.38 0.62 9.21
N VAL A 244 -3.06 0.29 8.12
CA VAL A 244 -2.45 0.27 6.79
C VAL A 244 -2.12 1.69 6.34
N PHE A 245 -2.98 2.68 6.58
CA PHE A 245 -2.64 4.09 6.30
C PHE A 245 -1.55 4.63 7.22
N GLY A 246 -1.52 4.23 8.49
CA GLY A 246 -0.41 4.54 9.40
C GLY A 246 0.91 3.95 8.90
N ALA A 247 0.91 2.70 8.43
CA ALA A 247 2.06 2.05 7.83
C ALA A 247 2.51 2.74 6.54
N LEU A 248 1.57 3.11 5.65
CA LEU A 248 1.86 3.88 4.44
C LEU A 248 2.54 5.21 4.78
N ALA A 249 1.99 5.98 5.73
CA ALA A 249 2.58 7.23 6.19
C ALA A 249 4.01 7.03 6.70
N GLY A 250 4.24 5.98 7.50
CA GLY A 250 5.56 5.63 8.00
C GLY A 250 6.58 5.31 6.91
N GLN A 251 6.19 4.55 5.88
CA GLN A 251 7.10 4.21 4.77
C GLN A 251 7.38 5.41 3.87
N LEU A 252 6.37 6.21 3.54
CA LEU A 252 6.52 7.44 2.76
C LEU A 252 7.45 8.44 3.46
N ASN A 253 7.31 8.59 4.78
CA ASN A 253 8.18 9.47 5.55
C ASN A 253 9.64 9.02 5.52
N LYS A 254 9.92 7.70 5.62
CA LYS A 254 11.29 7.18 5.49
C LYS A 254 11.89 7.42 4.11
N ARG A 255 11.04 7.42 3.07
CA ARG A 255 11.46 7.73 1.70
C ARG A 255 11.77 9.21 1.49
N GLY A 256 11.42 10.07 2.45
CA GLY A 256 11.59 11.52 2.35
C GLY A 256 10.39 12.25 1.76
N ASP A 257 9.28 11.55 1.47
CA ASP A 257 8.08 12.15 0.88
C ASP A 257 7.15 12.71 1.96
N ALA A 258 7.64 13.71 2.72
CA ALA A 258 6.91 14.27 3.85
C ALA A 258 5.48 14.73 3.48
N LYS A 259 5.28 15.28 2.28
CA LYS A 259 3.98 15.71 1.75
C LYS A 259 2.98 14.55 1.67
N VAL A 260 3.37 13.48 0.98
CA VAL A 260 2.51 12.32 0.74
C VAL A 260 2.34 11.50 2.02
N ALA A 261 3.38 11.43 2.85
CA ALA A 261 3.30 10.83 4.19
C ALA A 261 2.24 11.54 5.05
N TYR A 262 2.20 12.87 5.01
CA TYR A 262 1.21 13.65 5.75
C TYR A 262 -0.21 13.48 5.18
N LEU A 263 -0.38 13.33 3.86
CA LEU A 263 -1.67 12.94 3.28
C LEU A 263 -2.16 11.59 3.82
N ALA A 264 -1.29 10.57 3.87
CA ALA A 264 -1.63 9.25 4.41
C ALA A 264 -1.99 9.33 5.90
N GLU A 265 -1.29 10.18 6.67
CA GLU A 265 -1.64 10.49 8.07
C GLU A 265 -3.01 11.17 8.18
N LEU A 266 -3.33 12.13 7.31
CA LEU A 266 -4.65 12.78 7.29
C LEU A 266 -5.77 11.80 6.98
N ARG A 267 -5.54 10.84 6.07
CA ARG A 267 -6.47 9.74 5.79
C ARG A 267 -6.65 8.82 7.00
N CYS A 268 -5.57 8.44 7.67
CA CYS A 268 -5.63 7.69 8.92
C CYS A 268 -6.47 8.40 9.99
N ARG A 269 -6.25 9.72 10.19
CA ARG A 269 -7.03 10.55 11.13
C ARG A 269 -8.49 10.72 10.72
N GLU A 270 -8.79 10.82 9.43
CA GLU A 270 -10.17 10.82 8.91
C GLU A 270 -10.90 9.54 9.31
N LEU A 271 -10.28 8.37 9.10
CA LEU A 271 -10.84 7.08 9.45
C LEU A 271 -11.12 6.95 10.96
N ILE A 272 -10.17 7.36 11.80
CA ILE A 272 -10.35 7.37 13.26
C ILE A 272 -11.53 8.28 13.65
N ARG A 273 -11.64 9.48 13.07
CA ARG A 273 -12.74 10.42 13.37
C ARG A 273 -14.12 9.87 13.02
N VAL A 274 -14.24 9.04 11.99
CA VAL A 274 -15.50 8.37 11.63
C VAL A 274 -15.69 7.02 12.35
N GLY A 275 -14.92 6.76 13.41
CA GLY A 275 -15.10 5.62 14.30
C GLY A 275 -14.45 4.32 13.82
N LYS A 276 -13.61 4.34 12.78
CA LYS A 276 -12.83 3.16 12.40
C LYS A 276 -11.77 2.88 13.45
N LYS A 277 -11.56 1.60 13.73
CA LYS A 277 -10.63 1.11 14.75
C LYS A 277 -9.41 0.47 14.10
N SER A 278 -8.37 0.26 14.90
CA SER A 278 -7.27 -0.63 14.52
C SER A 278 -7.80 -2.05 14.29
N LEU A 279 -7.12 -2.81 13.44
CA LEU A 279 -7.33 -4.24 13.22
C LEU A 279 -7.10 -5.08 14.49
N PHE A 280 -6.44 -4.52 15.50
CA PHE A 280 -6.19 -5.18 16.77
C PHE A 280 -6.72 -4.36 17.95
N GLU A 281 -7.56 -4.99 18.78
CA GLU A 281 -8.12 -4.39 19.99
C GLU A 281 -7.00 -4.22 21.03
N GLY A 282 -6.60 -2.98 21.31
CA GLY A 282 -5.49 -2.65 22.20
C GLY A 282 -4.26 -2.06 21.51
N ALA A 283 -4.22 -2.02 20.17
CA ALA A 283 -3.30 -1.12 19.50
C ALA A 283 -3.66 0.32 19.89
N LYS A 284 -2.76 1.01 20.59
CA LYS A 284 -2.95 2.41 21.00
C LYS A 284 -3.07 3.29 19.77
N LEU A 285 -4.27 3.48 19.23
CA LEU A 285 -4.48 4.43 18.13
C LEU A 285 -3.83 5.77 18.48
N PRO A 286 -3.28 6.51 17.50
CA PRO A 286 -2.81 7.87 17.76
C PRO A 286 -4.03 8.67 18.20
N GLU A 287 -4.27 8.75 19.51
CA GLU A 287 -5.20 9.70 20.08
C GLU A 287 -4.76 11.09 19.60
N ALA A 288 -5.73 11.98 19.47
CA ALA A 288 -5.52 13.38 19.12
C ALA A 288 -4.21 13.91 19.74
N PRO A 289 -3.43 14.72 19.00
CA PRO A 289 -2.00 14.95 19.25
C PRO A 289 -1.70 15.21 20.73
N HIS A 290 -1.34 14.17 21.48
CA HIS A 290 -0.85 14.32 22.82
C HIS A 290 0.52 14.99 22.72
N ARG A 291 0.68 16.10 23.44
CA ARG A 291 1.93 16.87 23.50
C ARG A 291 3.06 16.11 24.24
N SER A 292 2.76 14.97 24.86
CA SER A 292 3.74 14.13 25.55
C SER A 292 4.34 13.12 24.56
N GLY A 293 5.61 13.32 24.21
CA GLY A 293 6.33 12.66 23.12
C GLY A 293 6.63 11.16 23.27
N GLU A 294 5.67 10.34 23.73
CA GLU A 294 5.92 8.92 24.02
C GLU A 294 5.01 7.88 23.31
N ASP A 295 3.92 8.24 22.62
CA ASP A 295 3.06 7.25 21.96
C ASP A 295 3.16 7.27 20.42
N TYR A 296 3.97 6.35 19.89
CA TYR A 296 4.41 6.29 18.48
C TYR A 296 3.63 5.24 17.65
N LEU A 297 2.42 5.56 17.18
CA LEU A 297 1.88 4.86 15.98
C LEU A 297 2.09 5.64 14.68
N ILE A 298 2.17 6.96 14.76
CA ILE A 298 2.57 7.84 13.68
C ILE A 298 3.75 8.60 14.23
N THR A 299 4.97 8.23 13.84
CA THR A 299 6.14 9.04 14.14
C THR A 299 5.80 10.47 13.72
N PRO A 300 5.79 11.46 14.62
CA PRO A 300 5.50 12.85 14.25
C PRO A 300 6.51 13.42 13.25
N ALA A 301 7.50 12.63 12.82
CA ALA A 301 8.54 12.98 11.89
C ALA A 301 7.98 13.69 10.65
N SER A 302 6.86 13.22 10.05
CA SER A 302 6.22 13.92 8.92
C SER A 302 5.93 15.40 9.24
N ARG A 303 5.34 15.68 10.41
CA ARG A 303 5.05 17.02 10.92
C ARG A 303 6.29 17.82 11.28
N HIS A 304 7.38 17.18 11.69
CA HIS A 304 8.63 17.87 11.99
C HIS A 304 9.30 18.40 10.72
N TRP A 305 9.10 17.72 9.58
CA TRP A 305 9.64 18.13 8.29
C TRP A 305 8.76 19.15 7.55
N LEU A 306 7.48 19.23 7.89
CA LEU A 306 6.53 20.20 7.33
C LEU A 306 6.32 21.35 8.31
N GLY A 307 6.65 22.59 7.94
CA GLY A 307 6.19 23.75 8.71
C GLY A 307 4.66 23.87 8.70
N ILE A 308 4.13 24.61 9.66
CA ILE A 308 2.69 24.71 9.93
C ILE A 308 1.92 25.14 8.67
N THR A 309 2.44 26.14 7.94
CA THR A 309 1.83 26.61 6.69
C THR A 309 1.73 25.50 5.63
N ASN A 310 2.81 24.72 5.46
CA ASN A 310 2.80 23.59 4.54
C ASN A 310 1.84 22.48 5.01
N GLN A 311 1.71 22.24 6.32
CA GLN A 311 0.71 21.30 6.85
C GLN A 311 -0.72 21.76 6.54
N ASP A 312 -1.03 23.04 6.74
CA ASP A 312 -2.36 23.59 6.47
C ASP A 312 -2.72 23.54 4.98
N ASN A 313 -1.73 23.82 4.11
CA ASN A 313 -1.90 23.69 2.67
C ASN A 313 -2.17 22.24 2.25
N VAL A 314 -1.40 21.27 2.77
CA VAL A 314 -1.63 19.83 2.49
C VAL A 314 -2.98 19.37 3.05
N ALA A 315 -3.38 19.84 4.24
CA ALA A 315 -4.67 19.49 4.84
C ALA A 315 -5.87 20.05 4.07
N THR A 316 -5.75 21.28 3.56
CA THR A 316 -6.75 21.87 2.67
C THR A 316 -6.84 21.06 1.38
N LYS A 317 -5.68 20.79 0.76
CA LYS A 317 -5.63 20.02 -0.49
C LYS A 317 -6.18 18.61 -0.33
N PHE A 318 -5.89 17.93 0.78
CA PHE A 318 -6.43 16.61 1.10
C PHE A 318 -7.96 16.60 1.03
N LYS A 319 -8.63 17.59 1.63
CA LYS A 319 -10.11 17.69 1.61
C LYS A 319 -10.64 17.83 0.19
N GLU A 320 -10.02 18.68 -0.63
CA GLU A 320 -10.38 18.84 -2.05
C GLU A 320 -10.23 17.52 -2.81
N LEU A 321 -9.08 16.85 -2.67
CA LEU A 321 -8.79 15.59 -3.35
C LEU A 321 -9.76 14.47 -2.92
N ARG A 322 -10.08 14.40 -1.62
CA ARG A 322 -11.06 13.43 -1.08
C ARG A 322 -12.46 13.66 -1.63
N ALA A 323 -12.94 14.91 -1.65
CA ALA A 323 -14.25 15.25 -2.21
C ALA A 323 -14.33 14.95 -3.72
N ALA A 324 -13.26 15.24 -4.47
CA ALA A 324 -13.16 14.93 -5.88
C ALA A 324 -13.13 13.41 -6.15
N ALA A 325 -12.45 12.63 -5.29
CA ALA A 325 -12.45 11.17 -5.36
C ALA A 325 -13.83 10.57 -5.09
N GLU A 326 -14.57 11.11 -4.12
CA GLU A 326 -15.95 10.70 -3.81
C GLU A 326 -16.92 11.02 -4.93
N THR A 327 -16.84 12.24 -5.49
CA THR A 327 -17.66 12.65 -6.63
C THR A 327 -17.42 11.75 -7.84
N TRP A 328 -16.15 11.45 -8.14
CA TRP A 328 -15.76 10.54 -9.21
C TRP A 328 -16.31 9.13 -8.99
N GLN A 329 -16.16 8.58 -7.78
CA GLN A 329 -16.64 7.24 -7.47
C GLN A 329 -18.18 7.18 -7.56
N ALA A 330 -18.89 8.21 -7.08
CA ALA A 330 -20.35 8.28 -7.17
C ALA A 330 -20.83 8.30 -8.63
N ALA A 331 -20.19 9.09 -9.50
CA ALA A 331 -20.50 9.14 -10.92
C ALA A 331 -20.25 7.77 -11.60
N ARG A 332 -19.11 7.13 -11.31
CA ARG A 332 -18.81 5.78 -11.80
C ARG A 332 -19.86 4.76 -11.36
N THR A 333 -20.20 4.74 -10.07
CA THR A 333 -21.22 3.84 -9.52
C THR A 333 -22.58 4.06 -10.18
N ALA A 334 -23.03 5.31 -10.33
CA ALA A 334 -24.30 5.63 -10.98
C ALA A 334 -24.35 5.15 -12.44
N PHE A 335 -23.26 5.33 -13.19
CA PHE A 335 -23.13 4.82 -14.54
C PHE A 335 -23.25 3.29 -14.60
N MET A 336 -22.52 2.58 -13.72
CA MET A 336 -22.56 1.12 -13.65
C MET A 336 -23.97 0.62 -13.30
N GLU A 337 -24.61 1.19 -12.28
CA GLU A 337 -25.93 0.78 -11.83
C GLU A 337 -27.02 0.99 -12.89
N ALA A 338 -26.95 2.09 -13.65
CA ALA A 338 -27.86 2.31 -14.78
C ALA A 338 -27.74 1.20 -15.84
N ARG A 339 -26.53 0.71 -16.08
CA ARG A 339 -26.27 -0.37 -17.05
C ARG A 339 -26.62 -1.75 -16.53
N PHE A 340 -26.39 -2.02 -15.25
CA PHE A 340 -26.87 -3.24 -14.61
C PHE A 340 -28.39 -3.37 -14.71
N LYS A 341 -29.14 -2.27 -14.52
CA LYS A 341 -30.60 -2.23 -14.72
C LYS A 341 -31.02 -2.53 -16.16
N ALA A 342 -30.15 -2.27 -17.13
CA ALA A 342 -30.37 -2.61 -18.53
C ALA A 342 -29.88 -4.02 -18.91
N GLY A 343 -29.50 -4.86 -17.93
CA GLY A 343 -29.02 -6.22 -18.17
C GLY A 343 -27.59 -6.29 -18.73
N ARG A 344 -26.82 -5.20 -18.66
CA ARG A 344 -25.44 -5.12 -19.15
C ARG A 344 -24.47 -5.34 -18.00
N HIS A 345 -23.36 -6.04 -18.23
CA HIS A 345 -22.32 -6.30 -17.21
C HIS A 345 -20.93 -6.22 -17.85
N PRO A 346 -19.92 -5.57 -17.24
CA PRO A 346 -18.62 -5.37 -17.90
C PRO A 346 -17.89 -6.67 -18.18
N ASP A 347 -18.15 -7.73 -17.41
CA ASP A 347 -17.53 -9.02 -17.70
C ASP A 347 -18.06 -9.72 -18.97
N THR A 348 -19.22 -9.32 -19.49
CA THR A 348 -19.88 -9.98 -20.64
C THR A 348 -20.19 -9.03 -21.78
N ASP A 349 -20.07 -7.72 -21.54
CA ASP A 349 -20.36 -6.68 -22.51
C ASP A 349 -19.12 -5.81 -22.76
N PRO A 350 -18.44 -5.98 -23.91
CA PRO A 350 -17.25 -5.20 -24.23
C PRO A 350 -17.52 -3.70 -24.40
N HIS A 351 -18.78 -3.32 -24.64
CA HIS A 351 -19.24 -1.95 -24.79
C HIS A 351 -19.77 -1.35 -23.47
N PHE A 352 -19.57 -2.03 -22.34
CA PHE A 352 -20.12 -1.61 -21.06
C PHE A 352 -19.71 -0.20 -20.65
N TRP A 353 -18.51 0.25 -21.04
CA TRP A 353 -18.01 1.59 -20.70
C TRP A 353 -18.27 2.66 -21.76
N ASP A 354 -18.93 2.32 -22.88
CA ASP A 354 -19.19 3.28 -23.96
C ASP A 354 -20.00 4.48 -23.44
N GLY A 355 -19.49 5.69 -23.65
CA GLY A 355 -20.12 6.93 -23.17
C GLY A 355 -19.85 7.30 -21.71
N TYR A 356 -19.13 6.46 -20.94
CA TYR A 356 -18.58 6.90 -19.66
C TYR A 356 -17.44 7.88 -19.91
N GLN A 357 -17.54 9.06 -19.30
CA GLN A 357 -16.48 10.08 -19.37
C GLN A 357 -15.74 10.11 -18.03
N ASP A 358 -14.50 9.65 -18.05
CA ASP A 358 -13.67 9.67 -16.87
C ASP A 358 -13.22 11.10 -16.55
N SER A 359 -13.35 11.52 -15.29
CA SER A 359 -12.85 12.83 -14.86
C SER A 359 -11.34 12.72 -14.59
N PRO A 360 -10.52 13.72 -14.96
CA PRO A 360 -9.10 13.68 -14.67
C PRO A 360 -8.84 13.63 -13.16
N ALA A 361 -7.75 12.96 -12.76
CA ALA A 361 -7.33 12.98 -11.37
C ALA A 361 -6.88 14.39 -10.97
N PRO A 362 -7.37 14.92 -9.84
CA PRO A 362 -6.90 16.21 -9.35
C PRO A 362 -5.43 16.10 -8.90
N SER A 363 -4.63 17.12 -9.22
CA SER A 363 -3.22 17.15 -8.86
C SER A 363 -3.00 17.54 -7.40
N LEU A 364 -1.93 17.00 -6.79
CA LEU A 364 -1.41 17.42 -5.49
C LEU A 364 -0.65 18.76 -5.55
N ASP A 365 -0.64 19.44 -6.70
CA ASP A 365 0.07 20.72 -6.87
C ASP A 365 -0.29 21.72 -5.76
N ILE A 366 0.64 21.87 -4.82
CA ILE A 366 0.53 22.72 -3.64
C ILE A 366 1.68 23.71 -3.76
N PRO A 367 1.40 25.03 -3.72
CA PRO A 367 2.46 26.03 -3.69
C PRO A 367 3.32 25.79 -2.44
N TRP A 368 4.55 25.32 -2.68
CA TRP A 368 5.47 25.04 -1.60
C TRP A 368 6.12 26.33 -1.15
N HIS A 369 5.81 26.77 0.06
CA HIS A 369 6.65 27.77 0.68
C HIS A 369 8.01 27.12 0.88
N LYS A 370 9.06 27.71 0.29
CA LYS A 370 10.47 27.34 0.53
C LYS A 370 10.84 27.63 1.98
N GLU A 371 10.23 26.91 2.92
CA GLU A 371 10.54 26.97 4.34
C GLU A 371 11.96 26.48 4.61
N ALA A 372 12.61 25.81 3.64
CA ALA A 372 14.03 25.49 3.71
C ALA A 372 14.89 26.74 3.96
N SER A 373 14.55 27.92 3.43
CA SER A 373 15.31 29.14 3.74
C SER A 373 15.01 29.67 5.16
N ALA A 374 13.76 29.58 5.61
CA ALA A 374 13.37 30.02 6.94
C ALA A 374 13.89 29.09 8.04
N ASN A 375 13.87 27.78 7.83
CA ASN A 375 14.36 26.76 8.75
C ASN A 375 15.88 26.66 8.73
N PHE A 376 16.54 26.79 7.57
CA PHE A 376 17.99 26.96 7.52
C PHE A 376 18.41 28.25 8.23
N GLY A 377 17.70 29.37 8.00
CA GLY A 377 17.91 30.61 8.74
C GLY A 377 17.74 30.44 10.24
N ASN A 378 16.67 29.79 10.70
CA ASN A 378 16.42 29.54 12.12
C ASN A 378 17.42 28.55 12.75
N TRP A 379 17.83 27.51 12.02
CA TRP A 379 18.87 26.58 12.44
C TRP A 379 20.22 27.28 12.53
N LEU A 380 20.59 28.04 11.51
CA LEU A 380 21.82 28.83 11.48
C LEU A 380 21.82 29.91 12.57
N MET A 381 20.66 30.52 12.87
CA MET A 381 20.53 31.45 13.99
C MET A 381 20.65 30.74 15.34
N ARG A 382 19.98 29.60 15.56
CA ARG A 382 20.02 28.89 16.85
C ARG A 382 21.40 28.28 17.11
N TYR A 383 21.94 27.53 16.15
CA TYR A 383 23.21 26.84 16.30
C TYR A 383 24.41 27.73 15.99
N GLY A 384 24.28 28.67 15.06
CA GLY A 384 25.29 29.69 14.83
C GLY A 384 25.40 30.66 16.00
N ALA A 385 24.29 31.13 16.59
CA ALA A 385 24.38 31.96 17.80
C ALA A 385 24.95 31.17 18.98
N MET A 386 24.59 29.89 19.13
CA MET A 386 25.18 29.04 20.18
C MET A 386 26.67 28.77 19.93
N GLY A 387 27.08 28.55 18.68
CA GLY A 387 28.49 28.42 18.29
C GLY A 387 29.29 29.69 18.56
N VAL A 388 28.75 30.85 18.18
CA VAL A 388 29.33 32.17 18.48
C VAL A 388 29.41 32.40 19.99
N PHE A 389 28.37 32.04 20.75
CA PHE A 389 28.33 32.16 22.20
C PHE A 389 29.39 31.28 22.87
N VAL A 390 29.54 30.02 22.45
CA VAL A 390 30.57 29.09 22.96
C VAL A 390 31.97 29.58 22.63
N LEU A 391 32.22 30.07 21.41
CA LEU A 391 33.51 30.63 21.03
C LEU A 391 33.84 31.91 21.82
N PHE A 392 32.87 32.82 21.96
CA PHE A 392 33.02 34.06 22.71
C PHE A 392 33.32 33.79 24.19
N TRP A 393 32.50 33.00 24.88
CA TRP A 393 32.73 32.70 26.29
C TRP A 393 33.95 31.80 26.52
N GLY A 394 34.21 30.85 25.63
CA GLY A 394 35.41 30.01 25.68
C GLY A 394 36.69 30.85 25.59
N SER A 395 36.71 31.88 24.75
CA SER A 395 37.85 32.81 24.65
C SER A 395 38.02 33.70 25.88
N ILE A 396 36.92 34.20 26.47
CA ILE A 396 36.96 34.96 27.73
C ILE A 396 37.51 34.09 28.87
N ILE A 397 36.97 32.87 29.03
CA ILE A 397 37.42 31.93 30.06
C ILE A 397 38.90 31.59 29.86
N GLY A 398 39.32 31.30 28.62
CA GLY A 398 40.72 31.05 28.29
C GLY A 398 41.64 32.22 28.64
N ALA A 399 41.22 33.46 28.37
CA ALA A 399 41.97 34.66 28.73
C ALA A 399 42.05 34.87 30.25
N VAL A 400 40.96 34.66 30.99
CA VAL A 400 40.95 34.73 32.46
C VAL A 400 41.87 33.67 33.06
N ILE A 401 41.81 32.43 32.56
CA ILE A 401 42.72 31.36 32.98
C ILE A 401 44.17 31.74 32.70
N TYR A 402 44.46 32.30 31.52
CA TYR A 402 45.82 32.74 31.16
C TYR A 402 46.34 33.88 32.07
N LEU A 403 45.47 34.82 32.46
CA LEU A 403 45.84 35.97 33.29
C LEU A 403 45.91 35.63 34.79
N VAL A 404 45.05 34.74 35.28
CA VAL A 404 44.94 34.38 36.70
C VAL A 404 45.86 33.22 37.07
N LEU A 405 46.15 32.30 36.15
CA LEU A 405 47.15 31.28 36.41
C LEU A 405 48.52 31.96 36.47
N PRO A 406 49.17 31.98 37.65
CA PRO A 406 50.46 32.63 37.79
C PRO A 406 51.41 31.95 36.82
N THR A 407 52.01 32.73 35.93
CA THR A 407 53.07 32.27 35.03
C THR A 407 54.27 31.87 35.89
N LYS A 408 54.23 30.66 36.43
CA LYS A 408 55.25 30.03 37.28
C LYS A 408 56.58 29.76 36.54
N ARG A 409 56.85 30.47 35.45
CA ARG A 409 57.98 30.25 34.53
C ARG A 409 59.02 31.37 34.49
N ARG A 410 59.09 32.28 35.47
CA ARG A 410 60.24 33.19 35.61
C ARG A 410 60.77 33.30 37.04
N ARG A 411 61.34 32.20 37.54
CA ARG A 411 62.42 32.22 38.55
C ARG A 411 63.40 31.07 38.29
N LYS A 412 64.22 31.22 37.27
CA LYS A 412 65.56 30.61 37.13
C LYS A 412 66.42 31.57 36.31
N ARG A 413 66.91 32.62 36.97
CA ARG A 413 68.18 33.27 36.69
C ARG A 413 68.78 33.66 38.02
#